data_AF-A0A385DKI0-F1
#
_entry.id   AF-A0A385DKI0-F1
#
_cell.length_a   1.000
_cell.length_b   1.000
_cell.length_c   1.000
_cell.angle_alpha   90.00
_cell.angle_beta   90.00
_cell.angle_gamma   90.00
#
_symmetry.space_group_name_H-M   'P 1'
#
loop_
_entity.id
_entity.type
_entity.pdbx_description
1 polymer ?
#
loop_
_entity_poly.entity_id
_entity_poly.type
_entity_poly.pdbx_seq_one_letter_code
_entity_poly.pdbx_strand_id
1 'polypeptide(L)'
;MRKSLEPPTLEPLKRLDDPTVGLAALYEAVTHGRMKVLEQVQGGVTGLREENREVRRRQDRMISDLHGFREEVRELAELLPLLRDLAGRGGAPSPEGGSEEEAGIVAQGGEEGEGQPSASVDARHQAAPASAFQGDSVENVSGGERVESDPDGLKAKAESVYLDEGRADETGPSASVSGSGAAESSAARPEVEHGVLLLRAAGVASADIVAHRDTWEWLADLAAGHEHFRNPSAVEDIKDGRVQTSLSGRSLIAVLIKTWETRAAAPMNTGDWAMAAAVYRRVAAKLTALTGEGEVIRVVLDDGASG
;
A
#
# COMPACT_ATOMS: atom_id res chain seq x y z
N MET A 1 -5.00 -52.91 16.15
CA MET A 1 -6.15 -52.59 17.03
C MET A 1 -6.98 -51.49 16.38
N ARG A 2 -8.06 -51.85 15.66
CA ARG A 2 -8.96 -50.90 15.00
C ARG A 2 -10.02 -50.48 16.02
N LYS A 3 -10.07 -49.21 16.41
CA LYS A 3 -11.19 -48.65 17.19
C LYS A 3 -12.37 -48.46 16.25
N SER A 4 -13.43 -49.23 16.46
CA SER A 4 -14.72 -49.03 15.81
C SER A 4 -15.25 -47.64 16.13
N LEU A 5 -15.57 -46.85 15.10
CA LEU A 5 -16.44 -45.69 15.23
C LEU A 5 -17.88 -46.21 15.36
N GLU A 6 -18.45 -46.12 16.55
CA GLU A 6 -19.90 -46.26 16.73
C GLU A 6 -20.62 -45.08 16.05
N PRO A 7 -21.72 -45.32 15.34
CA PRO A 7 -22.51 -44.25 14.74
C PRO A 7 -23.22 -43.42 15.82
N PRO A 8 -23.38 -42.10 15.63
CA PRO A 8 -24.11 -41.27 16.57
C PRO A 8 -25.57 -41.74 16.66
N THR A 9 -26.01 -42.02 17.89
CA THR A 9 -27.37 -42.44 18.21
C THR A 9 -28.37 -41.39 17.74
N LEU A 10 -29.28 -41.76 16.83
CA LEU A 10 -30.35 -40.91 16.28
C LEU A 10 -31.50 -40.65 17.28
N GLU A 11 -31.29 -40.90 18.58
CA GLU A 11 -32.29 -40.65 19.62
C GLU A 11 -32.67 -39.17 19.83
N PRO A 12 -31.82 -38.16 19.57
CA PRO A 12 -32.22 -36.76 19.73
C PRO A 12 -33.32 -36.32 18.76
N LEU A 13 -33.45 -36.98 17.61
CA LEU A 13 -34.36 -36.56 16.54
C LEU A 13 -35.83 -36.94 16.78
N LYS A 14 -36.11 -37.96 17.61
CA LYS A 14 -37.48 -38.34 17.97
C LYS A 14 -38.11 -37.45 19.05
N ARG A 15 -37.31 -36.59 19.70
CA ARG A 15 -37.79 -35.60 20.69
C ARG A 15 -38.12 -34.24 20.07
N LEU A 16 -37.96 -34.10 18.75
CA LEU A 16 -38.09 -32.86 17.99
C LEU A 16 -39.47 -32.66 17.34
N ASP A 17 -40.44 -33.56 17.58
CA ASP A 17 -41.79 -33.45 17.04
C ASP A 17 -42.67 -32.41 17.77
N ASP A 18 -42.19 -31.87 18.90
CA ASP A 18 -42.82 -30.75 19.60
C ASP A 18 -42.11 -29.43 19.21
N PRO A 19 -42.80 -28.50 18.52
CA PRO A 19 -42.19 -27.26 18.01
C PRO A 19 -41.64 -26.37 19.12
N THR A 20 -42.17 -26.47 20.35
CA THR A 20 -41.68 -25.68 21.50
C THR A 20 -40.37 -26.24 22.05
N VAL A 21 -40.20 -27.57 22.03
CA VAL A 21 -38.98 -28.26 22.44
C VAL A 21 -37.86 -28.05 21.40
N GLY A 22 -38.21 -28.07 20.11
CA GLY A 22 -37.27 -27.80 19.01
C GLY A 22 -36.68 -26.39 19.05
N LEU A 23 -37.50 -25.37 19.30
CA LEU A 23 -37.03 -23.97 19.41
C LEU A 23 -36.13 -23.75 20.63
N ALA A 24 -36.48 -24.33 21.78
CA ALA A 24 -35.64 -24.24 22.99
C ALA A 24 -34.28 -24.92 22.78
N ALA A 25 -34.26 -26.11 22.18
CA ALA A 25 -33.03 -26.82 21.86
C ALA A 25 -32.16 -26.07 20.84
N LEU A 26 -32.77 -25.42 19.85
CA LEU A 26 -32.06 -24.57 18.90
C LEU A 26 -31.42 -23.36 19.60
N TYR A 27 -32.16 -22.68 20.48
CA TYR A 27 -31.64 -21.53 21.22
C TYR A 27 -30.48 -21.91 22.15
N GLU A 28 -30.58 -23.07 22.81
CA GLU A 28 -29.49 -23.63 23.62
C GLU A 28 -28.26 -23.97 22.76
N ALA A 29 -28.45 -24.59 21.60
CA ALA A 29 -27.36 -24.88 20.67
C ALA A 29 -26.69 -23.61 20.14
N VAL A 30 -27.47 -22.57 19.81
CA VAL A 30 -26.96 -21.28 19.33
C VAL A 30 -26.19 -20.54 20.42
N THR A 31 -26.71 -20.51 21.65
CA THR A 31 -26.04 -19.87 22.78
C THR A 31 -24.75 -20.59 23.16
N HIS A 32 -24.76 -21.93 23.15
CA HIS A 32 -23.56 -22.75 23.35
C HIS A 32 -22.52 -22.52 22.25
N GLY A 33 -22.95 -22.49 20.98
CA GLY A 33 -22.09 -22.18 19.84
C GLY A 33 -21.45 -20.80 19.96
N ARG A 34 -22.23 -19.78 20.31
CA ARG A 34 -21.73 -18.41 20.54
C ARG A 34 -20.71 -18.36 21.67
N MET A 35 -20.96 -19.04 22.79
CA MET A 35 -20.04 -19.08 23.92
C MET A 35 -18.71 -19.73 23.53
N LYS A 36 -18.75 -20.84 22.79
CA LYS A 36 -17.55 -21.54 22.30
C LYS A 36 -16.74 -20.69 21.32
N VAL A 37 -17.40 -19.96 20.43
CA VAL A 37 -16.73 -19.03 19.52
C VAL A 37 -16.07 -17.90 20.32
N LEU A 38 -16.74 -17.32 21.31
CA LEU A 38 -16.16 -16.28 22.15
C LEU A 38 -14.94 -16.79 22.93
N GLU A 39 -14.98 -18.00 23.47
CA GLU A 39 -13.85 -18.63 24.15
C GLU A 39 -12.65 -18.83 23.21
N GLN A 40 -12.90 -19.33 22.00
CA GLN A 40 -11.85 -19.51 20.98
C GLN A 40 -11.26 -18.17 20.52
N VAL A 41 -12.09 -17.16 20.29
CA VAL A 41 -11.64 -15.82 19.91
C VAL A 41 -10.85 -15.18 21.04
N GLN A 42 -11.32 -15.28 22.29
CA GLN A 42 -10.60 -14.75 23.45
C GLN A 42 -9.25 -15.44 23.64
N GLY A 43 -9.21 -16.76 23.54
CA GLY A 43 -7.97 -17.54 23.58
C GLY A 43 -7.00 -17.13 22.47
N GLY A 44 -7.48 -17.02 21.24
CA GLY A 44 -6.69 -16.57 20.09
C GLY A 44 -6.13 -15.15 20.27
N VAL A 45 -6.96 -14.20 20.72
CA VAL A 45 -6.54 -12.82 20.99
C VAL A 45 -5.47 -12.76 22.09
N THR A 46 -5.58 -13.59 23.14
CA THR A 46 -4.53 -13.65 24.17
C THR A 46 -3.23 -14.25 23.64
N GLY A 47 -3.30 -15.28 22.79
CA GLY A 47 -2.13 -15.86 22.12
C GLY A 47 -1.42 -14.85 21.22
N LEU A 48 -2.17 -14.17 20.35
CA LEU A 48 -1.65 -13.12 19.46
C LEU A 48 -1.00 -11.97 20.23
N ARG A 49 -1.55 -11.59 21.39
CA ARG A 49 -0.93 -10.55 22.24
C ARG A 49 0.41 -10.98 22.80
N GLU A 50 0.57 -12.25 23.18
CA GLU A 50 1.85 -12.74 23.68
C GLU A 50 2.88 -12.89 22.56
N GLU A 51 2.46 -13.36 21.38
CA GLU A 51 3.31 -13.39 20.19
C GLU A 51 3.76 -11.99 19.79
N ASN A 52 2.87 -11.00 19.80
CA ASN A 52 3.22 -9.62 19.49
C ASN A 52 4.25 -9.05 20.48
N ARG A 53 4.09 -9.35 21.79
CA ARG A 53 5.09 -8.99 22.80
C ARG A 53 6.44 -9.65 22.52
N GLU A 54 6.44 -10.92 22.15
CA GLU A 54 7.68 -11.64 21.82
C GLU A 54 8.37 -11.07 20.57
N VAL A 55 7.60 -10.72 19.54
CA VAL A 55 8.15 -10.06 18.34
C VAL A 55 8.79 -8.73 18.70
N ARG A 56 8.15 -7.90 19.53
CA ARG A 56 8.75 -6.64 20.01
C ARG A 56 10.04 -6.90 20.78
N ARG A 57 10.06 -7.89 21.70
CA ARG A 57 11.28 -8.30 22.41
C ARG A 57 12.39 -8.76 21.46
N ARG A 58 12.07 -9.37 20.31
CA ARG A 58 13.07 -9.75 19.30
C ARG A 58 13.56 -8.55 18.50
N GLN A 59 12.67 -7.64 18.12
CA GLN A 59 13.04 -6.41 17.44
C GLN A 59 13.95 -5.54 18.30
N ASP A 60 13.63 -5.36 19.58
CA ASP A 60 14.45 -4.57 20.51
C ASP A 60 15.85 -5.16 20.67
N ARG A 61 15.97 -6.49 20.74
CA ARG A 61 17.27 -7.18 20.73
C ARG A 61 18.05 -6.92 19.45
N MET A 62 17.41 -7.10 18.29
CA MET A 62 18.05 -6.88 17.00
C MET A 62 18.51 -5.43 16.80
N ILE A 63 17.71 -4.45 17.25
CA ILE A 63 18.08 -3.03 17.24
C ILE A 63 19.30 -2.81 18.12
N SER A 64 19.31 -3.37 19.33
CA SER A 64 20.46 -3.29 20.23
C SER A 64 21.73 -3.90 19.61
N ASP A 65 21.61 -5.06 18.96
CA ASP A 65 22.73 -5.73 18.30
C ASP A 65 23.27 -4.89 17.12
N LEU A 66 22.38 -4.31 16.31
CA LEU A 66 22.77 -3.41 15.21
C LEU A 66 23.46 -2.14 15.72
N HIS A 67 23.00 -1.58 16.84
CA HIS A 67 23.69 -0.48 17.49
C HIS A 67 25.08 -0.90 17.96
N GLY A 68 25.23 -2.08 18.57
CA GLY A 68 26.53 -2.65 18.94
C GLY A 68 27.47 -2.76 17.75
N PHE A 69 27.04 -3.40 16.66
CA PHE A 69 27.85 -3.52 15.44
C PHE A 69 28.22 -2.17 14.83
N ARG A 70 27.31 -1.18 14.87
CA ARG A 70 27.61 0.15 14.35
C ARG A 70 28.68 0.86 15.18
N GLU A 71 28.68 0.69 16.50
CA GLU A 71 29.76 1.23 17.33
C GLU A 71 31.09 0.50 17.07
N GLU A 72 31.09 -0.84 16.96
CA GLU A 72 32.29 -1.61 16.59
C GLU A 72 32.87 -1.17 15.23
N VAL A 73 32.03 -0.93 14.22
CA VAL A 73 32.46 -0.43 12.91
C VAL A 73 33.04 0.98 13.01
N ARG A 74 32.49 1.85 13.86
CA ARG A 74 33.07 3.19 14.09
C ARG A 74 34.43 3.09 14.76
N GLU A 75 34.58 2.24 15.78
CA GLU A 75 35.87 2.00 16.44
C GLU A 75 36.92 1.49 15.43
N LEU A 76 36.55 0.53 14.58
CA LEU A 76 37.43 0.05 13.52
C LEU A 76 37.78 1.14 12.50
N ALA A 77 36.81 1.99 12.14
CA ALA A 77 37.02 3.11 11.23
C ALA A 77 37.96 4.18 11.82
N GLU A 78 37.95 4.40 13.13
CA GLU A 78 38.87 5.29 13.83
C GLU A 78 40.30 4.73 13.91
N LEU A 79 40.45 3.40 13.96
CA LEU A 79 41.77 2.73 13.98
C LEU A 79 42.44 2.64 12.60
N LEU A 80 41.66 2.60 11.52
CA LEU A 80 42.16 2.54 10.14
C LEU A 80 43.16 3.65 9.75
N PRO A 81 42.94 4.95 10.06
CA PRO A 81 43.91 6.00 9.73
C PRO A 81 45.24 5.81 10.48
N LEU A 82 45.22 5.33 11.72
CA LEU A 82 46.44 5.03 12.48
C LEU A 82 47.25 3.89 11.84
N LEU A 83 46.57 2.84 11.36
CA LEU A 83 47.20 1.74 10.63
C LEU A 83 47.73 2.20 9.25
N ARG A 84 47.01 3.09 8.57
CA ARG A 84 47.43 3.67 7.29
C ARG A 84 48.68 4.54 7.44
N ASP A 85 48.76 5.36 8.49
CA ASP A 85 49.94 6.18 8.77
C ASP A 85 51.15 5.32 9.16
N LEU A 86 50.93 4.21 9.87
CA LEU A 86 51.97 3.24 10.19
C LEU A 86 52.49 2.52 8.94
N ALA A 87 51.59 2.12 8.03
CA ALA A 87 51.93 1.49 6.76
C ALA A 87 52.62 2.46 5.77
N GLY A 88 52.19 3.73 5.75
CA GLY A 88 52.80 4.78 4.92
C GLY A 88 54.23 5.15 5.32
N ARG A 89 54.62 4.89 6.58
CA ARG A 89 56.02 5.01 7.04
C ARG A 89 56.88 3.80 6.69
N GLY A 90 56.29 2.71 6.18
CA GLY A 90 56.95 1.43 5.96
C GLY A 90 57.52 1.17 4.56
N GLY A 91 57.18 1.96 3.53
CA GLY A 91 57.91 1.87 2.26
C GLY A 91 57.13 2.21 1.00
N ALA A 92 57.72 3.11 0.22
CA ALA A 92 57.85 2.93 -1.22
C ALA A 92 59.12 3.67 -1.70
N PRO A 93 60.16 2.98 -2.20
CA PRO A 93 61.00 3.56 -3.22
C PRO A 93 60.26 3.45 -4.57
N SER A 94 60.26 4.57 -5.28
CA SER A 94 59.81 4.73 -6.66
C SER A 94 60.63 3.85 -7.62
N PRO A 95 60.03 3.19 -8.64
CA PRO A 95 60.79 2.72 -9.79
C PRO A 95 60.48 3.57 -11.02
N GLU A 96 61.44 4.42 -11.41
CA GLU A 96 61.59 4.86 -12.80
C GLU A 96 62.53 3.90 -13.54
N GLY A 97 62.13 3.49 -14.75
CA GLY A 97 63.04 3.18 -15.88
C GLY A 97 63.64 1.77 -16.00
N GLY A 98 63.53 1.18 -17.21
CA GLY A 98 64.53 0.23 -17.74
C GLY A 98 64.02 -1.13 -18.25
N SER A 99 63.82 -1.19 -19.56
CA SER A 99 64.01 -2.30 -20.53
C SER A 99 64.46 -3.72 -20.10
N GLU A 100 63.79 -4.71 -20.72
CA GLU A 100 64.26 -5.96 -21.36
C GLU A 100 65.18 -6.93 -20.57
N GLU A 101 64.73 -8.18 -20.35
CA GLU A 101 65.20 -9.39 -21.05
C GLU A 101 64.67 -10.69 -20.41
N GLU A 102 64.52 -11.71 -21.26
CA GLU A 102 64.05 -13.06 -21.00
C GLU A 102 64.91 -13.87 -20.01
N ALA A 103 64.29 -14.82 -19.30
CA ALA A 103 64.76 -16.20 -19.23
C ALA A 103 63.77 -17.06 -18.43
N GLY A 104 63.17 -18.05 -19.08
CA GLY A 104 62.32 -19.05 -18.45
C GLY A 104 63.11 -20.11 -17.66
N ILE A 105 62.47 -20.69 -16.66
CA ILE A 105 62.72 -22.07 -16.24
C ILE A 105 61.37 -22.76 -15.97
N VAL A 106 61.21 -23.88 -16.64
CA VAL A 106 60.11 -24.85 -16.62
C VAL A 106 60.33 -25.85 -15.47
N ALA A 107 59.27 -26.20 -14.73
CA ALA A 107 59.03 -27.54 -14.16
C ALA A 107 57.62 -27.54 -13.50
N GLN A 108 56.57 -28.02 -14.16
CA GLN A 108 56.05 -29.40 -14.23
C GLN A 108 55.43 -29.97 -12.95
N GLY A 109 54.17 -30.42 -13.11
CA GLY A 109 53.41 -31.31 -12.24
C GLY A 109 52.14 -30.63 -11.70
N GLY A 110 50.91 -30.99 -12.04
CA GLY A 110 50.37 -32.09 -12.84
C GLY A 110 48.89 -32.24 -12.43
N GLU A 111 48.00 -32.33 -13.44
CA GLU A 111 46.72 -33.07 -13.46
C GLU A 111 45.60 -32.62 -12.49
N GLU A 112 44.30 -32.57 -12.79
CA GLU A 112 43.38 -32.80 -13.92
C GLU A 112 42.03 -32.25 -13.37
N GLY A 113 41.23 -31.45 -14.07
CA GLY A 113 40.22 -31.96 -15.01
C GLY A 113 39.09 -30.93 -15.22
N GLU A 114 39.04 -30.43 -16.46
CA GLU A 114 37.91 -30.14 -17.37
C GLU A 114 36.60 -29.46 -16.91
N GLY A 115 36.23 -28.40 -17.67
CA GLY A 115 34.83 -28.00 -17.85
C GLY A 115 34.55 -26.51 -18.14
N GLN A 116 35.00 -25.97 -19.26
CA GLN A 116 34.43 -24.72 -19.88
C GLN A 116 33.16 -25.09 -20.70
N PRO A 117 32.25 -24.15 -21.12
CA PRO A 117 32.53 -22.77 -21.51
C PRO A 117 31.47 -21.65 -21.23
N SER A 118 31.97 -20.40 -21.34
CA SER A 118 31.39 -19.16 -21.90
C SER A 118 29.95 -18.70 -21.59
N ALA A 119 29.82 -17.46 -21.07
CA ALA A 119 29.07 -16.37 -21.72
C ALA A 119 29.15 -15.03 -20.94
N SER A 120 29.79 -14.03 -21.56
CA SER A 120 29.38 -12.61 -21.70
C SER A 120 28.56 -11.93 -20.58
N VAL A 121 29.13 -10.87 -19.99
CA VAL A 121 28.36 -9.68 -19.56
C VAL A 121 29.06 -8.44 -20.09
N ASP A 122 28.44 -7.84 -21.11
CA ASP A 122 28.66 -6.47 -21.55
C ASP A 122 28.20 -5.50 -20.45
N ALA A 123 29.09 -4.59 -20.05
CA ALA A 123 28.73 -3.36 -19.35
C ALA A 123 29.66 -2.24 -19.82
N ARG A 124 29.39 -1.74 -21.03
CA ARG A 124 29.90 -0.45 -21.52
C ARG A 124 28.75 0.56 -21.48
N HIS A 125 28.87 1.58 -20.63
CA HIS A 125 28.38 2.96 -20.81
C HIS A 125 29.06 3.80 -19.71
N GLN A 126 30.30 4.24 -19.90
CA GLN A 126 30.72 5.51 -20.52
C GLN A 126 29.92 6.75 -20.11
N ALA A 127 30.69 7.62 -19.46
CA ALA A 127 30.41 8.94 -18.95
C ALA A 127 29.90 9.94 -20.00
N ALA A 128 29.09 10.89 -19.52
CA ALA A 128 28.68 12.09 -20.21
C ALA A 128 29.81 13.12 -20.34
N PRO A 129 29.81 13.94 -21.41
CA PRO A 129 30.37 15.27 -21.35
C PRO A 129 29.36 16.39 -21.64
N ALA A 130 29.48 17.42 -20.81
CA ALA A 130 29.39 18.87 -21.05
C ALA A 130 28.50 19.45 -22.17
N SER A 131 27.55 20.30 -21.73
CA SER A 131 27.41 21.72 -22.10
C SER A 131 27.92 22.17 -23.48
N ALA A 132 26.97 22.49 -24.37
CA ALA A 132 26.80 23.81 -25.00
C ALA A 132 25.85 23.67 -26.19
N PHE A 133 24.68 24.32 -26.19
CA PHE A 133 24.09 24.84 -27.43
C PHE A 133 23.24 26.07 -27.12
N GLN A 134 23.64 27.15 -27.79
CA GLN A 134 23.09 28.48 -27.78
C GLN A 134 21.94 28.56 -28.80
N GLY A 135 21.03 29.51 -28.57
CA GLY A 135 19.68 29.55 -29.10
C GLY A 135 19.51 29.56 -30.62
N ASP A 136 18.31 29.17 -31.04
CA ASP A 136 17.55 30.03 -31.94
C ASP A 136 16.06 29.95 -31.63
N SER A 137 15.45 31.12 -31.76
CA SER A 137 14.06 31.45 -31.52
C SER A 137 13.26 31.15 -32.79
N VAL A 138 12.17 30.39 -32.70
CA VAL A 138 11.01 30.61 -33.57
C VAL A 138 9.73 30.33 -32.79
N GLU A 139 8.98 31.40 -32.59
CA GLU A 139 7.59 31.39 -32.19
C GLU A 139 6.78 30.60 -33.23
N ASN A 140 6.00 29.61 -32.77
CA ASN A 140 4.81 29.21 -33.52
C ASN A 140 3.65 29.04 -32.55
N VAL A 141 2.83 30.08 -32.52
CA VAL A 141 1.57 30.19 -31.81
C VAL A 141 0.58 29.23 -32.46
N SER A 142 0.25 28.16 -31.76
CA SER A 142 -1.03 27.47 -31.95
C SER A 142 -1.80 27.62 -30.65
N GLY A 143 -2.76 28.55 -30.68
CA GLY A 143 -3.67 28.83 -29.59
C GLY A 143 -4.52 27.62 -29.27
N GLY A 144 -4.18 26.94 -28.17
CA GLY A 144 -5.20 26.36 -27.32
C GLY A 144 -5.51 27.40 -26.26
N GLU A 145 -6.76 27.85 -26.17
CA GLU A 145 -7.26 28.55 -24.99
C GLU A 145 -6.92 27.73 -23.76
N ARG A 146 -5.85 28.14 -23.07
CA ARG A 146 -5.62 27.74 -21.69
C ARG A 146 -6.72 28.44 -20.92
N VAL A 147 -7.86 27.77 -20.78
CA VAL A 147 -8.85 28.09 -19.76
C VAL A 147 -8.06 28.07 -18.46
N GLU A 148 -7.66 29.24 -17.96
CA GLU A 148 -7.15 29.37 -16.62
C GLU A 148 -8.26 28.86 -15.72
N SER A 149 -8.09 27.63 -15.22
CA SER A 149 -8.97 27.04 -14.24
C SER A 149 -8.88 27.91 -13.00
N ASP A 150 -9.86 28.81 -12.84
CA ASP A 150 -10.08 29.58 -11.62
C ASP A 150 -10.26 28.58 -10.45
N PRO A 151 -9.23 28.41 -9.59
CA PRO A 151 -9.26 27.39 -8.56
C PRO A 151 -10.28 27.73 -7.48
N ASP A 152 -10.50 29.02 -7.22
CA ASP A 152 -11.48 29.51 -6.25
C ASP A 152 -12.91 29.28 -6.76
N GLY A 153 -13.13 29.49 -8.06
CA GLY A 153 -14.39 29.15 -8.71
C GLY A 153 -14.71 27.66 -8.71
N LEU A 154 -13.70 26.78 -8.87
CA LEU A 154 -13.88 25.33 -8.77
C LEU A 154 -14.20 24.87 -7.34
N LYS A 155 -13.52 25.46 -6.35
CA LYS A 155 -13.77 25.19 -4.93
C LYS A 155 -15.19 25.59 -4.53
N ALA A 156 -15.62 26.80 -4.85
CA ALA A 156 -16.96 27.28 -4.54
C ALA A 156 -18.05 26.40 -5.17
N LYS A 157 -17.81 25.91 -6.40
CA LYS A 157 -18.72 24.97 -7.06
C LYS A 157 -18.78 23.63 -6.34
N ALA A 158 -17.64 23.04 -5.99
CA ALA A 158 -17.60 21.78 -5.25
C ALA A 158 -18.29 21.89 -3.89
N GLU A 159 -18.08 22.99 -3.16
CA GLU A 159 -18.77 23.27 -1.90
C GLU A 159 -20.28 23.40 -2.09
N SER A 160 -20.74 24.10 -3.14
CA SER A 160 -22.18 24.25 -3.41
C SER A 160 -22.86 22.91 -3.74
N VAL A 161 -22.21 22.03 -4.50
CA VAL A 161 -22.73 20.69 -4.83
C VAL A 161 -22.81 19.83 -3.58
N TYR A 162 -21.76 19.83 -2.76
CA TYR A 162 -21.72 19.06 -1.51
C TYR A 162 -22.82 19.49 -0.52
N LEU A 163 -23.08 20.79 -0.40
CA LEU A 163 -24.13 21.32 0.49
C LEU A 163 -25.56 21.04 -0.03
N ASP A 164 -25.77 21.08 -1.34
CA ASP A 164 -27.09 20.78 -1.95
C ASP A 164 -27.46 19.29 -1.75
N GLU A 165 -26.49 18.39 -1.89
CA GLU A 165 -26.67 16.95 -1.64
C GLU A 165 -27.01 16.65 -0.16
N GLY A 166 -26.33 17.29 0.79
CA GLY A 166 -26.60 17.10 2.23
C GLY A 166 -27.96 17.65 2.69
N ARG A 167 -28.53 18.63 1.95
CA ARG A 167 -29.83 19.23 2.28
C ARG A 167 -31.01 18.39 1.80
N ALA A 168 -30.82 17.53 0.81
CA ALA A 168 -31.86 16.64 0.30
C ALA A 168 -32.29 15.56 1.31
N ASP A 169 -31.43 15.20 2.28
CA ASP A 169 -31.72 14.16 3.28
C ASP A 169 -32.52 14.66 4.51
N GLU A 170 -32.56 15.97 4.79
CA GLU A 170 -33.26 16.51 5.97
C GLU A 170 -34.74 16.88 5.72
N THR A 171 -35.25 16.74 4.50
CA THR A 171 -36.67 17.05 4.20
C THR A 171 -37.42 15.85 3.65
N GLY A 172 -38.28 15.27 4.50
CA GLY A 172 -39.25 14.25 4.10
C GLY A 172 -40.15 14.70 2.94
N PRO A 173 -40.80 13.76 2.23
CA PRO A 173 -41.32 14.01 0.89
C PRO A 173 -42.59 14.86 0.93
N SER A 174 -42.51 16.10 0.42
CA SER A 174 -43.69 16.77 -0.11
C SER A 174 -43.37 17.80 -1.20
N ALA A 175 -43.90 17.47 -2.39
CA ALA A 175 -44.38 18.35 -3.44
C ALA A 175 -43.37 19.27 -4.17
N SER A 176 -42.92 18.76 -5.33
CA SER A 176 -42.93 19.41 -6.65
C SER A 176 -42.90 20.95 -6.70
N VAL A 177 -41.75 21.48 -7.09
CA VAL A 177 -41.67 22.66 -7.97
C VAL A 177 -40.93 22.26 -9.23
N SER A 178 -41.67 22.21 -10.35
CA SER A 178 -41.11 22.31 -11.68
C SER A 178 -40.45 23.68 -11.83
N GLY A 179 -39.14 23.74 -11.61
CA GLY A 179 -38.27 24.79 -12.11
C GLY A 179 -37.59 24.28 -13.38
N SER A 180 -38.10 24.71 -14.54
CA SER A 180 -37.44 24.54 -15.83
C SER A 180 -36.09 25.26 -15.79
N GLY A 181 -35.04 24.48 -15.54
CA GLY A 181 -33.63 24.84 -15.67
C GLY A 181 -32.85 23.66 -16.25
N ALA A 182 -33.49 22.86 -17.12
CA ALA A 182 -32.83 21.82 -17.88
C ALA A 182 -32.11 22.48 -19.06
N ALA A 183 -30.80 22.68 -18.92
CA ALA A 183 -29.77 22.51 -19.95
C ALA A 183 -28.47 23.30 -19.64
N GLU A 184 -28.00 23.28 -18.39
CA GLU A 184 -26.57 23.44 -18.09
C GLU A 184 -26.08 22.27 -17.22
N SER A 185 -26.52 21.04 -17.53
CA SER A 185 -25.71 19.85 -17.26
C SER A 185 -24.52 19.81 -18.23
N SER A 186 -23.72 20.88 -18.25
CA SER A 186 -22.42 20.89 -18.88
C SER A 186 -21.57 19.94 -18.04
N ALA A 187 -21.34 18.73 -18.57
CA ALA A 187 -20.37 17.73 -18.12
C ALA A 187 -19.67 18.13 -16.83
N ALA A 188 -20.15 17.58 -15.69
CA ALA A 188 -19.59 17.87 -14.38
C ALA A 188 -18.06 17.81 -14.49
N ARG A 189 -17.42 18.96 -14.25
CA ARG A 189 -15.98 19.08 -14.46
C ARG A 189 -15.30 18.06 -13.53
N PRO A 190 -14.38 17.22 -14.05
CA PRO A 190 -13.71 16.19 -13.26
C PRO A 190 -13.12 16.71 -11.95
N GLU A 191 -12.66 17.96 -11.96
CA GLU A 191 -12.08 18.67 -10.81
C GLU A 191 -13.13 19.00 -9.74
N VAL A 192 -14.36 19.34 -10.13
CA VAL A 192 -15.46 19.62 -9.19
C VAL A 192 -15.90 18.32 -8.53
N GLU A 193 -16.06 17.24 -9.30
CA GLU A 193 -16.37 15.90 -8.77
C GLU A 193 -15.29 15.42 -7.79
N HIS A 194 -14.01 15.65 -8.14
CA HIS A 194 -12.91 15.35 -7.24
C HIS A 194 -13.01 16.15 -5.94
N GLY A 195 -13.28 17.46 -6.02
CA GLY A 195 -13.47 18.32 -4.85
C GLY A 195 -14.59 17.82 -3.92
N VAL A 196 -15.74 17.42 -4.48
CA VAL A 196 -16.85 16.83 -3.72
C VAL A 196 -16.42 15.54 -3.00
N LEU A 197 -15.63 14.68 -3.67
CA LEU A 197 -15.11 13.45 -3.06
C LEU A 197 -14.14 13.73 -1.90
N LEU A 198 -13.33 14.78 -1.99
CA LEU A 198 -12.45 15.21 -0.88
C LEU A 198 -13.27 15.70 0.32
N LEU A 199 -14.33 16.47 0.09
CA LEU A 199 -15.25 16.92 1.15
C LEU A 199 -15.95 15.73 1.82
N ARG A 200 -16.44 14.77 1.02
CA ARG A 200 -17.00 13.52 1.55
C ARG A 200 -15.99 12.75 2.40
N ALA A 201 -14.76 12.58 1.91
CA ALA A 201 -13.69 11.90 2.65
C ALA A 201 -13.32 12.62 3.96
N ALA A 202 -13.40 13.95 4.02
CA ALA A 202 -13.16 14.72 5.23
C ALA A 202 -14.18 14.42 6.34
N GLY A 203 -15.43 14.09 5.98
CA GLY A 203 -16.46 13.66 6.92
C GLY A 203 -16.32 12.21 7.41
N VAL A 204 -15.42 11.42 6.84
CA VAL A 204 -15.25 10.00 7.19
C VAL A 204 -14.37 9.86 8.44
N ALA A 205 -14.95 9.32 9.50
CA ALA A 205 -14.20 9.01 10.72
C ALA A 205 -13.17 7.90 10.48
N SER A 206 -13.58 6.83 9.80
CA SER A 206 -12.73 5.67 9.50
C SER A 206 -13.25 4.90 8.27
N ALA A 207 -12.34 4.43 7.43
CA ALA A 207 -12.60 3.58 6.27
C ALA A 207 -11.73 2.31 6.33
N ASP A 208 -12.36 1.15 6.23
CA ASP A 208 -11.71 -0.14 6.07
C ASP A 208 -11.32 -0.34 4.60
N ILE A 209 -10.03 -0.51 4.34
CA ILE A 209 -9.51 -0.95 3.04
C ILE A 209 -9.23 -2.44 3.11
N VAL A 210 -9.82 -3.21 2.20
CA VAL A 210 -9.55 -4.63 2.01
C VAL A 210 -8.93 -4.83 0.63
N ALA A 211 -7.71 -5.33 0.55
CA ALA A 211 -6.98 -5.48 -0.70
C ALA A 211 -6.02 -6.67 -0.64
N HIS A 212 -5.50 -7.13 -1.79
CA HIS A 212 -4.33 -8.00 -1.79
C HIS A 212 -3.13 -7.28 -1.15
N ARG A 213 -2.25 -8.01 -0.47
CA ARG A 213 -1.07 -7.44 0.23
C ARG A 213 -0.24 -6.52 -0.68
N ASP A 214 0.09 -6.98 -1.89
CA ASP A 214 0.87 -6.18 -2.85
C ASP A 214 0.14 -4.90 -3.29
N THR A 215 -1.20 -4.95 -3.42
CA THR A 215 -2.00 -3.75 -3.77
C THR A 215 -1.99 -2.74 -2.63
N TRP A 216 -2.08 -3.21 -1.39
CA TRP A 216 -1.96 -2.35 -0.23
C TRP A 216 -0.55 -1.75 -0.11
N GLU A 217 0.50 -2.53 -0.32
CA GLU A 217 1.89 -2.05 -0.25
C GLU A 217 2.17 -0.98 -1.30
N TRP A 218 1.74 -1.20 -2.55
CA TRP A 218 1.80 -0.18 -3.60
C TRP A 218 1.03 1.09 -3.23
N LEU A 219 -0.18 0.95 -2.68
CA LEU A 219 -1.01 2.10 -2.30
C LEU A 219 -0.39 2.89 -1.13
N ALA A 220 0.15 2.19 -0.14
CA ALA A 220 0.81 2.78 1.00
C ALA A 220 2.09 3.52 0.60
N ASP A 221 2.90 2.94 -0.30
CA ASP A 221 4.08 3.58 -0.85
C ASP A 221 3.72 4.84 -1.67
N LEU A 222 2.71 4.72 -2.54
CA LEU A 222 2.20 5.85 -3.32
C LEU A 222 1.74 7.01 -2.42
N ALA A 223 1.11 6.71 -1.29
CA ALA A 223 0.57 7.72 -0.37
C ALA A 223 1.58 8.21 0.68
N ALA A 224 2.66 7.47 0.95
CA ALA A 224 3.60 7.73 2.05
C ALA A 224 4.21 9.14 2.01
N GLY A 225 4.41 9.71 0.81
CA GLY A 225 4.97 11.04 0.63
C GLY A 225 4.00 12.21 0.84
N HIS A 226 2.70 11.96 1.07
CA HIS A 226 1.71 13.03 1.21
C HIS A 226 1.56 13.50 2.67
N GLU A 227 1.52 14.81 2.92
CA GLU A 227 1.52 15.40 4.27
C GLU A 227 0.33 14.97 5.16
N HIS A 228 -0.77 14.60 4.52
CA HIS A 228 -1.98 14.15 5.19
C HIS A 228 -2.04 12.64 5.38
N PHE A 229 -1.16 11.88 4.74
CA PHE A 229 -1.14 10.44 4.94
C PHE A 229 -0.53 10.08 6.29
N ARG A 230 -1.17 9.12 6.96
CA ARG A 230 -0.68 8.48 8.17
C ARG A 230 -0.77 6.98 7.95
N ASN A 231 0.35 6.30 8.18
CA ASN A 231 0.40 4.85 8.08
C ASN A 231 -0.53 4.25 9.15
N PRO A 232 -1.42 3.30 8.80
CA PRO A 232 -2.29 2.66 9.76
C PRO A 232 -1.52 2.00 10.89
N SER A 233 -2.08 2.04 12.10
CA SER A 233 -1.48 1.37 13.27
C SER A 233 -1.57 -0.16 13.20
N ALA A 234 -2.48 -0.69 12.38
CA ALA A 234 -2.68 -2.12 12.18
C ALA A 234 -2.98 -2.42 10.71
N VAL A 235 -2.28 -3.41 10.17
CA VAL A 235 -2.57 -4.06 8.90
C VAL A 235 -2.76 -5.53 9.23
N GLU A 236 -4.01 -5.99 9.18
CA GLU A 236 -4.38 -7.35 9.54
C GLU A 236 -4.33 -8.22 8.29
N ASP A 237 -3.55 -9.30 8.34
CA ASP A 237 -3.60 -10.33 7.31
C ASP A 237 -4.91 -11.13 7.44
N ILE A 238 -5.65 -11.19 6.35
CA ILE A 238 -6.84 -12.02 6.18
C ILE A 238 -6.48 -13.19 5.24
N LYS A 239 -7.40 -14.13 5.08
CA LYS A 239 -7.29 -15.25 4.15
C LYS A 239 -7.02 -14.78 2.70
N ASP A 240 -6.38 -15.66 1.95
CA ASP A 240 -6.14 -15.54 0.51
C ASP A 240 -5.18 -14.41 0.12
N GLY A 241 -4.19 -14.11 0.97
CA GLY A 241 -3.19 -13.06 0.69
C GLY A 241 -3.75 -11.64 0.76
N ARG A 242 -4.95 -11.47 1.33
CA ARG A 242 -5.59 -10.18 1.53
C ARG A 242 -5.19 -9.57 2.86
N VAL A 243 -5.21 -8.26 2.91
CA VAL A 243 -5.02 -7.47 4.13
C VAL A 243 -6.23 -6.57 4.34
N GLN A 244 -6.59 -6.33 5.59
CA GLN A 244 -7.51 -5.28 5.99
C GLN A 244 -6.80 -4.26 6.86
N THR A 245 -7.07 -2.99 6.59
CA THR A 245 -6.53 -1.89 7.38
C THR A 245 -7.51 -0.74 7.44
N SER A 246 -7.43 0.03 8.53
CA SER A 246 -8.28 1.18 8.77
C SER A 246 -7.55 2.47 8.45
N LEU A 247 -8.13 3.28 7.55
CA LEU A 247 -7.68 4.62 7.21
C LEU A 247 -8.59 5.67 7.81
N SER A 248 -7.99 6.70 8.42
CA SER A 248 -8.73 7.92 8.76
C SER A 248 -9.18 8.67 7.50
N GLY A 249 -10.23 9.49 7.58
CA GLY A 249 -10.64 10.37 6.48
C GLY A 249 -9.51 11.25 5.94
N ARG A 250 -8.62 11.71 6.83
CA ARG A 250 -7.41 12.47 6.44
C ARG A 250 -6.43 11.66 5.60
N SER A 251 -6.20 10.38 5.94
CA SER A 251 -5.39 9.48 5.10
C SER A 251 -6.11 9.15 3.79
N LEU A 252 -7.44 9.05 3.80
CA LEU A 252 -8.25 8.79 2.61
C LEU A 252 -8.19 9.95 1.61
N ILE A 253 -8.19 11.20 2.09
CA ILE A 253 -7.94 12.39 1.28
C ILE A 253 -6.58 12.28 0.56
N ALA A 254 -5.53 11.90 1.29
CA ALA A 254 -4.21 11.74 0.70
C ALA A 254 -4.18 10.68 -0.41
N VAL A 255 -4.85 9.55 -0.19
CA VAL A 255 -5.01 8.48 -1.19
C VAL A 255 -5.75 8.99 -2.44
N LEU A 256 -6.85 9.72 -2.26
CA LEU A 256 -7.62 10.28 -3.37
C LEU A 256 -6.81 11.27 -4.20
N ILE A 257 -6.06 12.17 -3.56
CA ILE A 257 -5.19 13.14 -4.23
C ILE A 257 -4.10 12.40 -5.00
N LYS A 258 -3.39 11.47 -4.35
CA LYS A 258 -2.27 10.77 -5.00
C LYS A 258 -2.71 9.91 -6.16
N THR A 259 -3.82 9.18 -6.03
CA THR A 259 -4.37 8.42 -7.15
C THR A 259 -4.93 9.32 -8.25
N TRP A 260 -5.47 10.50 -7.92
CA TRP A 260 -5.87 11.52 -8.91
C TRP A 260 -4.67 12.06 -9.69
N GLU A 261 -3.61 12.45 -9.01
CA GLU A 261 -2.37 12.94 -9.63
C GLU A 261 -1.73 11.87 -10.52
N THR A 262 -1.60 10.64 -10.00
CA THR A 262 -1.00 9.53 -10.75
C THR A 262 -1.79 9.20 -12.02
N ARG A 263 -3.13 9.16 -11.98
CA ARG A 263 -3.90 8.90 -13.21
C ARG A 263 -3.79 10.03 -14.25
N ALA A 264 -3.47 11.25 -13.82
CA ALA A 264 -3.34 12.41 -14.69
C ALA A 264 -1.94 12.50 -15.29
N ALA A 265 -0.92 12.09 -14.55
CA ALA A 265 0.48 12.15 -14.95
C ALA A 265 0.99 10.87 -15.64
N ALA A 266 0.52 9.69 -15.22
CA ALA A 266 1.02 8.42 -15.73
C ALA A 266 0.46 8.11 -17.13
N PRO A 267 1.28 7.58 -18.06
CA PRO A 267 0.81 7.13 -19.36
C PRO A 267 -0.21 5.99 -19.25
N MET A 268 -1.23 5.98 -20.09
CA MET A 268 -2.35 5.02 -20.03
C MET A 268 -1.92 3.54 -20.12
N ASN A 269 -0.75 3.26 -20.70
CA ASN A 269 -0.22 1.91 -20.89
C ASN A 269 0.66 1.43 -19.72
N THR A 270 0.74 2.17 -18.60
CA THR A 270 1.51 1.75 -17.42
C THR A 270 0.62 1.09 -16.37
N GLY A 271 1.23 0.21 -15.58
CA GLY A 271 0.58 -0.41 -14.42
C GLY A 271 0.11 0.64 -13.40
N ASP A 272 0.91 1.68 -13.16
CA ASP A 272 0.57 2.75 -12.22
C ASP A 272 -0.70 3.52 -12.61
N TRP A 273 -0.87 3.83 -13.90
CA TRP A 273 -2.12 4.44 -14.37
C TRP A 273 -3.32 3.53 -14.11
N ALA A 274 -3.19 2.25 -14.46
CA ALA A 274 -4.29 1.28 -14.32
C ALA A 274 -4.67 1.06 -12.84
N MET A 275 -3.68 0.89 -11.97
CA MET A 275 -3.90 0.72 -10.53
C MET A 275 -4.49 1.98 -9.90
N ALA A 276 -3.95 3.17 -10.21
CA ALA A 276 -4.47 4.43 -9.69
C ALA A 276 -5.91 4.70 -10.16
N ALA A 277 -6.22 4.43 -11.43
CA ALA A 277 -7.57 4.58 -11.96
C ALA A 277 -8.55 3.61 -11.29
N ALA A 278 -8.17 2.35 -11.09
CA ALA A 278 -9.01 1.34 -10.44
C ALA A 278 -9.29 1.69 -8.97
N VAL A 279 -8.25 2.01 -8.20
CA VAL A 279 -8.38 2.39 -6.79
C VAL A 279 -9.21 3.67 -6.64
N TYR A 280 -8.90 4.71 -7.41
CA TYR A 280 -9.65 5.98 -7.37
C TYR A 280 -11.15 5.75 -7.61
N ARG A 281 -11.49 5.00 -8.67
CA ARG A 281 -12.90 4.74 -9.02
C ARG A 281 -13.62 3.94 -7.94
N ARG A 282 -12.98 2.95 -7.33
CA ARG A 282 -13.58 2.14 -6.25
C ARG A 282 -13.83 2.97 -4.99
N VAL A 283 -12.85 3.77 -4.58
CA VAL A 283 -13.01 4.68 -3.44
C VAL A 283 -14.09 5.73 -3.73
N ALA A 284 -14.07 6.34 -4.91
CA ALA A 284 -15.06 7.33 -5.33
C ALA A 284 -16.48 6.76 -5.33
N ALA A 285 -16.68 5.56 -5.87
CA ALA A 285 -17.97 4.89 -5.87
C ALA A 285 -18.49 4.65 -4.46
N LYS A 286 -17.61 4.22 -3.53
CA LYS A 286 -17.98 4.01 -2.12
C LYS A 286 -18.35 5.31 -1.41
N LEU A 287 -17.59 6.38 -1.62
CA LEU A 287 -17.87 7.69 -1.03
C LEU A 287 -19.14 8.33 -1.57
N THR A 288 -19.44 8.13 -2.86
CA THR A 288 -20.66 8.65 -3.50
C THR A 288 -21.91 7.93 -3.00
N ALA A 289 -21.80 6.63 -2.69
CA ALA A 289 -22.90 5.82 -2.17
C ALA A 289 -23.23 6.06 -0.69
N LEU A 290 -22.46 6.89 0.03
CA LEU A 290 -22.77 7.25 1.42
C LEU A 290 -24.03 8.10 1.47
N THR A 291 -24.99 7.63 2.26
CA THR A 291 -26.31 8.25 2.46
C THR A 291 -26.59 8.57 3.94
N GLY A 292 -25.59 8.43 4.82
CA GLY A 292 -25.78 8.69 6.26
C GLY A 292 -24.49 8.99 7.00
N GLU A 293 -24.63 9.68 8.14
CA GLU A 293 -23.52 10.01 9.04
C GLU A 293 -23.13 8.82 9.93
N GLY A 294 -21.83 8.54 10.04
CA GLY A 294 -21.27 7.60 11.01
C GLY A 294 -21.13 6.14 10.55
N GLU A 295 -21.39 5.82 9.27
CA GLU A 295 -21.13 4.49 8.74
C GLU A 295 -19.62 4.25 8.53
N VAL A 296 -19.11 3.12 9.01
CA VAL A 296 -17.74 2.68 8.70
C VAL A 296 -17.70 2.19 7.27
N ILE A 297 -16.94 2.89 6.44
CA ILE A 297 -16.90 2.62 5.00
C ILE A 297 -15.97 1.46 4.74
N ARG A 298 -16.45 0.41 4.07
CA ARG A 298 -15.60 -0.66 3.57
C ARG A 298 -15.36 -0.54 2.06
N VAL A 299 -14.10 -0.33 1.69
CA VAL A 299 -13.63 -0.32 0.31
C VAL A 299 -12.87 -1.61 0.03
N VAL A 300 -13.41 -2.44 -0.86
CA VAL A 300 -12.73 -3.65 -1.34
C VAL A 300 -12.04 -3.31 -2.65
N LEU A 301 -10.72 -3.46 -2.70
CA LEU A 301 -9.86 -3.18 -3.85
C LEU A 301 -9.45 -4.44 -4.62
N ASP A 302 -10.06 -5.58 -4.31
CA ASP A 302 -9.81 -6.86 -4.96
C ASP A 302 -11.08 -7.35 -5.68
N ASP A 303 -10.90 -7.86 -6.91
CA ASP A 303 -11.98 -8.51 -7.68
C ASP A 303 -12.02 -10.03 -7.44
N GLY A 304 -11.06 -10.57 -6.68
CA GLY A 304 -10.96 -11.96 -6.27
C GLY A 304 -12.11 -12.38 -5.34
N ALA A 305 -13.02 -13.16 -5.90
CA ALA A 305 -14.10 -13.95 -5.30
C ALA A 305 -14.44 -13.69 -3.82
N SER A 306 -15.67 -13.23 -3.63
CA SER A 306 -16.39 -13.29 -2.36
C SER A 306 -16.29 -14.70 -1.78
N GLY A 307 -15.68 -14.83 -0.60
CA GLY A 307 -15.70 -16.03 0.23
C GLY A 307 -16.39 -15.71 1.54
#